data_AF-A0A2N5I3G2-F1
#
_entry.id   AF-A0A2N5I3G2-F1
#
_cell.length_a   1.000
_cell.length_b   1.000
_cell.length_c   1.000
_cell.angle_alpha   90.00
_cell.angle_beta   90.00
_cell.angle_gamma   90.00
#
_symmetry.space_group_name_H-M   'P 1'
#
loop_
_entity.id
_entity.type
_entity.pdbx_description
1 polymer ?
#
loop_
_entity_poly.entity_id
_entity_poly.type
_entity_poly.pdbx_seq_one_letter_code
_entity_poly.pdbx_strand_id
1 'polypeptide(L)'
;MTEILLILIGFCASFIGTLAGSGGLIGMPSLLLIGIPIHSVIATAKFSNVFSSFSSFYILLKQKELSWRDAATLIPFALGGGMAGGLLANSFSEKTMTVLAVFLLSGALAMNFLKKPKGDSEGIWKLEKKAYPTLFGISVYDGMFGPGQSTLLMYAFLHQGASYLKALALTRAQTFISCAAAFATYLFAGNFKWEIAIYYALGGIFGAQFAVRVARRLSKEHLKVILHLVTVALIVQLLIRLWY
;
A
#
# COMPACT_ATOMS: atom_id res chain seq x y z
N MET A 1 17.54 19.04 7.12
CA MET A 1 17.99 18.26 5.93
C MET A 1 17.26 16.92 5.86
N THR A 2 16.99 16.31 7.02
CA THR A 2 16.27 15.04 7.16
C THR A 2 14.78 15.13 6.76
N GLU A 3 14.14 16.29 6.94
CA GLU A 3 12.71 16.51 6.68
C GLU A 3 12.37 16.50 5.19
N ILE A 4 13.16 17.20 4.37
CA ILE A 4 13.00 17.22 2.91
C ILE A 4 13.19 15.81 2.35
N LEU A 5 14.17 15.06 2.87
CA LEU A 5 14.39 13.67 2.50
C LEU A 5 13.16 12.81 2.82
N LEU A 6 12.57 12.95 4.01
CA LEU A 6 11.36 12.21 4.39
C LEU A 6 10.17 12.54 3.49
N ILE A 7 9.99 13.81 3.13
CA ILE A 7 8.96 14.25 2.17
C ILE A 7 9.20 13.60 0.81
N LEU A 8 10.44 13.60 0.30
CA LEU A 8 10.77 12.99 -0.98
C LEU A 8 10.56 11.48 -0.99
N ILE A 9 10.99 10.78 0.08
CA ILE A 9 10.77 9.33 0.22
C ILE A 9 9.26 9.06 0.26
N GLY A 10 8.50 9.80 1.07
CA GLY A 10 7.04 9.66 1.17
C GLY A 10 6.36 9.91 -0.18
N PHE A 11 6.77 10.94 -0.90
CA PHE A 11 6.29 11.25 -2.24
C PHE A 11 6.53 10.10 -3.21
N CYS A 12 7.78 9.65 -3.34
CA CYS A 12 8.15 8.56 -4.24
C CYS A 12 7.43 7.26 -3.88
N ALA A 13 7.39 6.92 -2.60
CA ALA A 13 6.73 5.71 -2.10
C ALA A 13 5.23 5.72 -2.41
N SER A 14 4.50 6.80 -2.12
CA SER A 14 3.06 6.86 -2.39
C SER A 14 2.74 7.06 -3.87
N PHE A 15 3.59 7.76 -4.63
CA PHE A 15 3.42 7.91 -6.08
C PHE A 15 3.49 6.55 -6.77
N ILE A 16 4.58 5.82 -6.52
CA ILE A 16 4.78 4.48 -7.06
C ILE A 16 3.76 3.51 -6.48
N GLY A 17 3.46 3.59 -5.19
CA GLY A 17 2.46 2.74 -4.55
C GLY A 17 1.07 2.89 -5.12
N THR A 18 0.67 4.11 -5.46
CA THR A 18 -0.63 4.36 -6.07
C THR A 18 -0.67 3.88 -7.52
N LEU A 19 0.40 4.04 -8.32
CA LEU A 19 0.42 3.59 -9.72
C LEU A 19 0.58 2.08 -9.87
N ALA A 20 1.53 1.51 -9.12
CA ALA A 20 2.02 0.15 -9.32
C ALA A 20 1.56 -0.83 -8.23
N GLY A 21 1.13 -0.33 -7.07
CA GLY A 21 0.80 -1.15 -5.91
C GLY A 21 1.99 -1.52 -5.00
N SER A 22 3.19 -1.00 -5.31
CA SER A 22 4.47 -1.43 -4.73
C SER A 22 5.13 -0.43 -3.76
N GLY A 23 4.42 0.62 -3.33
CA GLY A 23 5.01 1.78 -2.65
C GLY A 23 5.72 1.47 -1.33
N GLY A 24 5.20 0.50 -0.58
CA GLY A 24 5.81 0.02 0.65
C GLY A 24 7.19 -0.63 0.45
N LEU A 25 7.50 -1.10 -0.77
CA LEU A 25 8.82 -1.65 -1.10
C LEU A 25 9.89 -0.56 -1.18
N ILE A 26 9.52 0.69 -1.42
CA ILE A 26 10.48 1.83 -1.43
C ILE A 26 10.50 2.49 -0.06
N GLY A 27 9.31 2.81 0.46
CA GLY A 27 9.16 3.57 1.70
C GLY A 27 9.77 2.87 2.91
N MET A 28 9.44 1.60 3.14
CA MET A 28 9.90 0.90 4.35
C MET A 28 11.41 0.66 4.37
N PRO A 29 12.06 0.15 3.31
CA PRO A 29 13.52 0.00 3.31
C PRO A 29 14.25 1.32 3.49
N SER A 30 13.77 2.40 2.89
CA SER A 30 14.38 3.72 3.04
C SER A 30 14.35 4.22 4.49
N LEU A 31 13.22 4.04 5.19
CA LEU A 31 13.11 4.40 6.60
C LEU A 31 13.95 3.49 7.51
N LEU A 32 14.03 2.19 7.21
CA LEU A 32 14.91 1.26 7.93
C LEU A 32 16.39 1.59 7.77
N LEU A 33 16.81 2.06 6.58
CA LEU A 33 18.18 2.48 6.31
C LEU A 33 18.60 3.72 7.10
N ILE A 34 17.64 4.58 7.44
CA ILE A 34 17.87 5.77 8.29
C ILE A 34 17.88 5.36 9.80
N GLY A 35 17.82 4.05 10.11
CA GLY A 35 17.95 3.52 11.47
C GLY A 35 16.66 3.58 12.29
N ILE A 36 15.50 3.71 11.63
CA ILE A 36 14.20 3.73 12.32
C ILE A 36 13.78 2.30 12.67
N PRO A 37 13.37 2.01 13.93
CA PRO A 37 12.86 0.71 14.35
C PRO A 37 11.69 0.22 13.49
N ILE A 38 11.58 -1.10 13.25
CA ILE A 38 10.62 -1.68 12.30
C ILE A 38 9.17 -1.35 12.67
N HIS A 39 8.83 -1.42 13.96
CA HIS A 39 7.48 -1.05 14.43
C HIS A 39 7.16 0.42 14.16
N SER A 40 8.14 1.32 14.33
CA SER A 40 8.00 2.74 13.97
C SER A 40 7.91 2.98 12.47
N VAL A 41 8.64 2.22 11.66
CA VAL A 41 8.56 2.26 10.19
C VAL A 41 7.17 1.86 9.73
N ILE A 42 6.63 0.76 10.25
CA ILE A 42 5.29 0.28 9.89
C ILE A 42 4.24 1.30 10.33
N ALA A 43 4.30 1.78 11.57
CA ALA A 43 3.39 2.80 12.08
C ALA A 43 3.39 4.08 11.22
N THR A 44 4.59 4.57 10.85
CA THR A 44 4.79 5.72 9.97
C THR A 44 4.16 5.50 8.58
N ALA A 45 4.36 4.32 8.01
CA ALA A 45 3.78 3.95 6.72
C ALA A 45 2.25 3.87 6.79
N LYS A 46 1.68 3.29 7.86
CA LYS A 46 0.22 3.24 8.04
C LYS A 46 -0.37 4.63 8.19
N PHE A 47 0.22 5.47 9.04
CA PHE A 47 -0.19 6.87 9.19
C PHE A 47 -0.22 7.61 7.85
N SER A 48 0.87 7.58 7.08
CA SER A 48 0.93 8.22 5.76
C SER A 48 -0.08 7.64 4.77
N ASN A 49 -0.29 6.31 4.80
CA ASN A 49 -1.28 5.66 3.97
C ASN A 49 -2.72 6.03 4.35
N VAL A 50 -3.03 6.36 5.59
CA VAL A 50 -4.37 6.87 5.95
C VAL A 50 -4.68 8.12 5.11
N PHE A 51 -3.81 9.14 5.18
CA PHE A 51 -4.07 10.40 4.50
C PHE A 51 -3.93 10.30 2.98
N SER A 52 -2.87 9.65 2.49
CA SER A 52 -2.65 9.54 1.04
C SER A 52 -3.73 8.68 0.37
N SER A 53 -4.24 7.63 1.04
CA SER A 53 -5.29 6.75 0.52
C SER A 53 -6.63 7.41 0.57
N PHE A 54 -6.97 8.06 1.69
CA PHE A 54 -8.17 8.87 1.80
C PHE A 54 -8.23 9.93 0.69
N SER A 55 -7.15 10.68 0.50
CA SER A 55 -7.05 11.76 -0.49
C SER A 55 -7.31 11.25 -1.92
N SER A 56 -6.70 10.12 -2.29
CA SER A 56 -6.87 9.53 -3.63
C SER A 56 -8.25 8.88 -3.80
N PHE A 57 -8.69 8.13 -2.79
CA PHE A 57 -10.01 7.50 -2.73
C PHE A 57 -11.12 8.53 -2.91
N TYR A 58 -11.05 9.66 -2.19
CA TYR A 58 -12.06 10.72 -2.25
C TYR A 58 -12.20 11.29 -3.67
N ILE A 59 -11.08 11.49 -4.38
CA ILE A 59 -11.10 11.97 -5.76
C ILE A 59 -11.69 10.92 -6.70
N LEU A 60 -11.31 9.66 -6.56
CA LEU A 60 -11.82 8.56 -7.39
C LEU A 60 -13.32 8.33 -7.16
N LEU A 61 -13.79 8.50 -5.91
CA LEU A 61 -15.21 8.50 -5.56
C LEU A 61 -15.96 9.65 -6.23
N LYS A 62 -15.41 10.88 -6.18
CA LYS A 62 -15.98 12.04 -6.88
C LYS A 62 -16.03 11.86 -8.40
N GLN A 63 -15.06 11.14 -8.96
CA GLN A 63 -14.98 10.83 -10.38
C GLN A 63 -15.87 9.64 -10.80
N LYS A 64 -16.61 9.03 -9.85
CA LYS A 64 -17.50 7.88 -10.09
C LYS A 64 -16.77 6.62 -10.59
N GLU A 65 -15.47 6.50 -10.33
CA GLU A 65 -14.71 5.27 -10.60
C GLU A 65 -15.11 4.12 -9.66
N LEU A 66 -15.72 4.46 -8.53
CA LEU A 66 -16.36 3.53 -7.60
C LEU A 66 -17.64 4.15 -7.01
N SER A 67 -18.53 3.34 -6.46
CA SER A 67 -19.69 3.82 -5.70
C SER A 67 -19.42 3.79 -4.19
N TRP A 68 -20.10 4.63 -3.40
CA TRP A 68 -20.00 4.55 -1.93
C TRP A 68 -20.42 3.18 -1.39
N ARG A 69 -21.38 2.53 -2.07
CA ARG A 69 -21.81 1.16 -1.74
C ARG A 69 -20.64 0.18 -1.91
N ASP A 70 -19.89 0.29 -3.01
CA ASP A 70 -18.71 -0.54 -3.27
C ASP A 70 -17.70 -0.40 -2.13
N ALA A 71 -17.36 0.85 -1.74
CA ALA A 71 -16.45 1.10 -0.62
C ALA A 71 -16.97 0.56 0.72
N ALA A 72 -18.26 0.74 1.01
CA ALA A 72 -18.88 0.29 2.24
C ALA A 72 -18.81 -1.24 2.40
N THR A 73 -18.90 -2.00 1.29
CA THR A 73 -18.75 -3.47 1.35
C THR A 73 -17.37 -3.94 1.79
N LEU A 74 -16.34 -3.10 1.66
CA LEU A 74 -14.95 -3.45 2.03
C LEU A 74 -14.67 -3.23 3.52
N ILE A 75 -15.47 -2.39 4.20
CA ILE A 75 -15.27 -1.99 5.60
C ILE A 75 -15.03 -3.17 6.54
N PRO A 76 -15.89 -4.19 6.63
CA PRO A 76 -15.72 -5.25 7.64
C PRO A 76 -14.42 -6.03 7.45
N PHE A 77 -14.03 -6.29 6.20
CA PHE A 77 -12.81 -7.04 5.88
C PHE A 77 -11.56 -6.19 6.10
N ALA A 78 -11.61 -4.94 5.68
CA ALA A 78 -10.49 -4.01 5.77
C ALA A 78 -10.20 -3.61 7.22
N LEU A 79 -11.25 -3.28 7.98
CA LEU A 79 -11.14 -2.86 9.37
C LEU A 79 -10.75 -4.04 10.26
N GLY A 80 -11.46 -5.17 10.13
CA GLY A 80 -11.15 -6.38 10.91
C GLY A 80 -9.76 -6.92 10.58
N GLY A 81 -9.41 -7.02 9.30
CA GLY A 81 -8.11 -7.50 8.86
C GLY A 81 -6.98 -6.55 9.30
N GLY A 82 -7.14 -5.24 9.05
CA GLY A 82 -6.13 -4.25 9.44
C GLY A 82 -5.86 -4.23 10.94
N MET A 83 -6.91 -4.29 11.76
CA MET A 83 -6.78 -4.35 13.22
C MET A 83 -6.11 -5.66 13.67
N ALA A 84 -6.56 -6.81 13.15
CA ALA A 84 -5.98 -8.10 13.48
C ALA A 84 -4.49 -8.17 13.10
N GLY A 85 -4.13 -7.71 11.91
CA GLY A 85 -2.75 -7.63 11.44
C GLY A 85 -1.88 -6.74 12.33
N GLY A 86 -2.37 -5.56 12.69
CA GLY A 86 -1.64 -4.64 13.56
C GLY A 86 -1.44 -5.18 14.99
N LEU A 87 -2.45 -5.82 15.57
CA LEU A 87 -2.33 -6.51 16.86
C LEU A 87 -1.33 -7.67 16.80
N LEU A 88 -1.37 -8.48 15.73
CA LEU A 88 -0.41 -9.56 15.51
C LEU A 88 1.01 -9.03 15.40
N ALA A 89 1.24 -7.98 14.62
CA ALA A 89 2.58 -7.39 14.51
C ALA A 89 3.11 -6.89 15.86
N ASN A 90 2.28 -6.17 16.62
CA ASN A 90 2.66 -5.66 17.95
C ASN A 90 2.98 -6.78 18.96
N SER A 91 2.52 -8.02 18.73
CA SER A 91 2.88 -9.18 19.57
C SER A 91 4.29 -9.71 19.30
N PHE A 92 4.90 -9.36 18.16
CA PHE A 92 6.25 -9.79 17.80
C PHE A 92 7.32 -8.86 18.34
N SER A 93 8.43 -9.45 18.82
CA SER A 93 9.63 -8.70 19.17
C SER A 93 10.19 -7.94 17.95
N GLU A 94 10.91 -6.84 18.19
CA GLU A 94 11.61 -6.06 17.17
C GLU A 94 12.47 -6.94 16.25
N LYS A 95 13.20 -7.90 16.83
CA LYS A 95 14.05 -8.85 16.09
C LYS A 95 13.22 -9.78 15.20
N THR A 96 12.16 -10.38 15.76
CA THR A 96 11.26 -11.27 15.01
C THR A 96 10.60 -10.52 13.85
N MET A 97 10.09 -9.31 14.11
CA MET A 97 9.41 -8.51 13.10
C MET A 97 10.37 -8.04 12.00
N THR A 98 11.62 -7.73 12.34
CA THR A 98 12.66 -7.40 11.35
C THR A 98 12.96 -8.58 10.43
N VAL A 99 13.10 -9.79 10.98
CA VAL A 99 13.31 -11.00 10.16
C VAL A 99 12.10 -11.27 9.25
N LEU A 100 10.89 -11.21 9.81
CA LEU A 100 9.65 -11.36 9.04
C LEU A 100 9.55 -10.30 7.93
N ALA A 101 9.88 -9.05 8.22
CA ALA A 101 9.88 -7.96 7.25
C ALA A 101 10.77 -8.27 6.04
N VAL A 102 11.95 -8.84 6.24
CA VAL A 102 12.85 -9.23 5.13
C VAL A 102 12.20 -10.32 4.26
N PHE A 103 11.64 -11.37 4.87
CA PHE A 103 10.95 -12.43 4.12
C PHE A 103 9.73 -11.90 3.36
N LEU A 104 8.92 -11.06 4.00
CA LEU A 104 7.72 -10.49 3.40
C LEU A 104 8.05 -9.48 2.28
N LEU A 105 9.10 -8.67 2.44
CA LEU A 105 9.60 -7.79 1.38
C LEU A 105 10.06 -8.61 0.17
N SER A 106 10.77 -9.72 0.41
CA SER A 106 11.25 -10.61 -0.64
C SER A 106 10.10 -11.27 -1.40
N GLY A 107 9.08 -11.77 -0.67
CA GLY A 107 7.87 -12.31 -1.26
C GLY A 107 7.06 -11.26 -2.04
N ALA A 108 6.90 -10.06 -1.48
CA ALA A 108 6.24 -8.94 -2.13
C ALA A 108 6.95 -8.49 -3.42
N LEU A 109 8.28 -8.55 -3.44
CA LEU A 109 9.07 -8.33 -4.64
C LEU A 109 8.84 -9.44 -5.67
N ALA A 110 8.85 -10.71 -5.26
CA ALA A 110 8.59 -11.85 -6.14
C ALA A 110 7.21 -11.76 -6.82
N MET A 111 6.19 -11.29 -6.10
CA MET A 111 4.84 -11.13 -6.64
C MET A 111 4.74 -10.07 -7.76
N ASN A 112 5.65 -9.08 -7.82
CA ASN A 112 5.65 -8.11 -8.92
C ASN A 112 6.00 -8.76 -10.27
N PHE A 113 6.64 -9.93 -10.30
CA PHE A 113 6.95 -10.66 -11.53
C PHE A 113 5.80 -11.54 -12.03
N LEU A 114 4.75 -11.72 -11.23
CA LEU A 114 3.59 -12.50 -11.64
C LEU A 114 2.80 -11.74 -12.71
N LYS A 115 2.38 -12.45 -13.76
CA LYS A 115 1.54 -11.88 -14.83
C LYS A 115 0.25 -11.32 -14.22
N LYS A 116 0.07 -10.01 -14.35
CA LYS A 116 -1.14 -9.33 -13.86
C LYS A 116 -2.37 -9.90 -14.57
N PRO A 117 -3.46 -10.20 -13.84
CA PRO A 117 -4.74 -10.54 -14.46
C PRO A 117 -5.16 -9.39 -15.38
N LYS A 118 -5.67 -9.71 -16.57
CA LYS A 118 -6.35 -8.71 -17.39
C LYS A 118 -7.68 -8.43 -16.71
N GLY A 119 -7.84 -7.22 -16.18
CA GLY A 119 -9.15 -6.73 -15.80
C GLY A 119 -9.99 -6.58 -17.06
N ASP A 120 -11.18 -7.15 -17.03
CA ASP A 120 -12.11 -7.10 -18.14
C ASP A 120 -13.46 -6.65 -17.59
N SER A 121 -14.00 -5.56 -18.14
CA SER A 121 -15.43 -5.48 -18.45
C SER A 121 -15.88 -4.06 -18.79
N GLU A 122 -16.71 -3.98 -19.83
CA GLU A 122 -17.61 -2.88 -20.17
C GLU A 122 -18.90 -2.90 -19.29
N GLY A 123 -18.91 -3.64 -18.17
CA GLY A 123 -20.10 -4.00 -17.39
C GLY A 123 -20.12 -3.51 -15.94
N ILE A 124 -21.23 -3.79 -15.23
CA ILE A 124 -21.43 -3.42 -13.82
C ILE A 124 -20.63 -4.38 -12.93
N TRP A 125 -19.53 -3.90 -12.36
CA TRP A 125 -18.75 -4.66 -11.36
C TRP A 125 -19.56 -4.94 -10.09
N LYS A 126 -19.49 -6.18 -9.61
CA LYS A 126 -20.01 -6.61 -8.30
C LYS A 126 -18.98 -7.48 -7.60
N LEU A 127 -18.79 -7.26 -6.30
CA LEU A 127 -17.89 -8.08 -5.50
C LEU A 127 -18.52 -9.45 -5.22
N GLU A 128 -17.95 -10.52 -5.75
CA GLU A 128 -18.39 -11.87 -5.39
C GLU A 128 -18.00 -12.24 -3.96
N LYS A 129 -18.89 -12.96 -3.26
CA LYS A 129 -18.68 -13.42 -1.88
C LYS A 129 -17.41 -14.27 -1.70
N LYS A 130 -16.97 -14.97 -2.76
CA LYS A 130 -15.75 -15.78 -2.75
C LYS A 130 -14.47 -14.95 -2.55
N ALA A 131 -14.49 -13.65 -2.85
CA ALA A 131 -13.35 -12.77 -2.65
C ALA A 131 -13.18 -12.32 -1.19
N TYR A 132 -14.18 -12.47 -0.33
CA TYR A 132 -14.16 -11.95 1.05
C TYR A 132 -12.98 -12.47 1.89
N PRO A 133 -12.66 -13.79 1.90
CA PRO A 133 -11.51 -14.29 2.66
C PRO A 133 -10.19 -13.73 2.14
N THR A 134 -10.05 -13.59 0.82
CA THR A 134 -8.86 -13.02 0.19
C THR A 134 -8.68 -11.55 0.58
N LEU A 135 -9.75 -10.75 0.54
CA LEU A 135 -9.69 -9.35 0.95
C LEU A 135 -9.35 -9.20 2.43
N PHE A 136 -9.93 -10.03 3.30
CA PHE A 136 -9.59 -10.05 4.72
C PHE A 136 -8.12 -10.41 4.94
N GLY A 137 -7.63 -11.49 4.30
CA GLY A 137 -6.24 -11.94 4.42
C GLY A 137 -5.24 -10.89 3.94
N ILE A 138 -5.53 -10.22 2.82
CA ILE A 138 -4.71 -9.10 2.34
C ILE A 138 -4.72 -7.94 3.33
N SER A 139 -5.85 -7.67 4.01
CA SER A 139 -5.93 -6.63 5.04
C SER A 139 -5.23 -7.01 6.35
N VAL A 140 -5.19 -8.29 6.73
CA VAL A 140 -4.33 -8.79 7.82
C VAL A 140 -2.87 -8.58 7.47
N TYR A 141 -2.46 -8.99 6.27
CA TYR A 141 -1.11 -8.75 5.76
C TYR A 141 -0.78 -7.25 5.72
N ASP A 142 -1.74 -6.41 5.30
CA ASP A 142 -1.60 -4.97 5.32
C ASP A 142 -1.30 -4.51 6.75
N GLY A 143 -2.21 -4.79 7.69
CA GLY A 143 -2.09 -4.31 9.05
C GLY A 143 -0.80 -4.74 9.73
N MET A 144 -0.36 -5.96 9.45
CA MET A 144 0.88 -6.50 10.01
C MET A 144 2.11 -5.83 9.42
N PHE A 145 2.16 -5.66 8.10
CA PHE A 145 3.36 -5.17 7.40
C PHE A 145 2.99 -4.32 6.18
N GLY A 146 2.46 -4.93 5.11
CA GLY A 146 1.83 -4.23 3.99
C GLY A 146 2.63 -3.88 2.71
N PRO A 147 3.96 -4.01 2.59
CA PRO A 147 4.62 -3.91 1.27
C PRO A 147 4.00 -4.85 0.21
N GLY A 148 3.67 -4.34 -0.97
CA GLY A 148 3.00 -5.13 -2.02
C GLY A 148 1.51 -5.42 -1.80
N GLN A 149 0.91 -4.97 -0.69
CA GLN A 149 -0.53 -5.10 -0.43
C GLN A 149 -1.39 -4.46 -1.53
N SER A 150 -1.01 -3.27 -1.98
CA SER A 150 -1.78 -2.58 -3.01
C SER A 150 -1.72 -3.35 -4.34
N THR A 151 -0.60 -4.01 -4.67
CA THR A 151 -0.50 -4.94 -5.81
C THR A 151 -1.45 -6.14 -5.64
N LEU A 152 -1.48 -6.75 -4.46
CA LEU A 152 -2.36 -7.87 -4.16
C LEU A 152 -3.85 -7.51 -4.31
N LEU A 153 -4.27 -6.37 -3.75
CA LEU A 153 -5.64 -5.87 -3.90
C LEU A 153 -5.95 -5.56 -5.36
N MET A 154 -5.01 -4.94 -6.07
CA MET A 154 -5.18 -4.67 -7.49
C MET A 154 -5.43 -5.96 -8.27
N TYR A 155 -4.69 -7.03 -8.00
CA TYR A 155 -4.87 -8.31 -8.68
C TYR A 155 -6.21 -8.95 -8.30
N ALA A 156 -6.56 -8.91 -7.01
CA ALA A 156 -7.84 -9.44 -6.54
C ALA A 156 -9.01 -8.75 -7.25
N PHE A 157 -9.02 -7.42 -7.34
CA PHE A 157 -10.10 -6.70 -8.00
C PHE A 157 -10.11 -6.86 -9.53
N LEU A 158 -8.94 -6.88 -10.17
CA LEU A 158 -8.84 -7.17 -11.61
C LEU A 158 -9.33 -8.57 -11.95
N HIS A 159 -9.04 -9.57 -11.09
CA HIS A 159 -9.54 -10.94 -11.24
C HIS A 159 -11.07 -11.01 -11.08
N GLN A 160 -11.65 -10.14 -10.27
CA GLN A 160 -13.10 -9.95 -10.13
C GLN A 160 -13.72 -9.12 -11.28
N GLY A 161 -12.99 -8.90 -12.38
CA GLY A 161 -13.50 -8.17 -13.55
C GLY A 161 -13.58 -6.65 -13.38
N ALA A 162 -12.92 -6.05 -12.39
CA ALA A 162 -12.85 -4.60 -12.30
C ALA A 162 -11.97 -4.03 -13.43
N SER A 163 -12.34 -2.86 -13.96
CA SER A 163 -11.43 -2.05 -14.78
C SER A 163 -10.22 -1.62 -13.94
N TYR A 164 -9.12 -1.24 -14.58
CA TYR A 164 -7.92 -0.80 -13.85
C TYR A 164 -8.20 0.39 -12.91
N LEU A 165 -8.92 1.41 -13.39
CA LEU A 165 -9.26 2.59 -12.56
C LEU A 165 -10.20 2.22 -11.42
N LYS A 166 -11.21 1.36 -11.65
CA LYS A 166 -12.09 0.88 -10.58
C LYS A 166 -11.35 0.05 -9.55
N ALA A 167 -10.50 -0.87 -9.99
CA ALA A 167 -9.66 -1.68 -9.11
C ALA A 167 -8.72 -0.80 -8.28
N LEU A 168 -8.15 0.25 -8.89
CA LEU A 168 -7.30 1.23 -8.21
C LEU A 168 -8.10 1.95 -7.12
N ALA A 169 -9.31 2.37 -7.47
CA ALA A 169 -10.21 3.06 -6.56
C ALA A 169 -10.63 2.20 -5.35
N LEU A 170 -10.99 0.93 -5.59
CA LEU A 170 -11.27 -0.06 -4.55
C LEU A 170 -10.05 -0.33 -3.66
N THR A 171 -8.86 -0.41 -4.27
CA THR A 171 -7.59 -0.58 -3.55
C THR A 171 -7.33 0.60 -2.61
N ARG A 172 -7.52 1.85 -3.06
CA ARG A 172 -7.35 3.03 -2.19
C ARG A 172 -8.38 3.08 -1.07
N ALA A 173 -9.63 2.72 -1.35
CA ALA A 173 -10.68 2.63 -0.33
C ALA A 173 -10.32 1.62 0.77
N GLN A 174 -9.97 0.39 0.38
CA GLN A 174 -9.60 -0.66 1.32
C GLN A 174 -8.33 -0.30 2.10
N THR A 175 -7.31 0.24 1.43
CA THR A 175 -6.05 0.66 2.07
C THR A 175 -6.28 1.76 3.11
N PHE A 176 -7.15 2.72 2.83
CA PHE A 176 -7.52 3.75 3.81
C PHE A 176 -8.07 3.12 5.10
N ILE A 177 -9.01 2.18 4.96
CA ILE A 177 -9.67 1.55 6.12
C ILE A 177 -8.71 0.63 6.88
N SER A 178 -7.97 -0.24 6.18
CA SER A 178 -7.04 -1.17 6.84
C SER A 178 -5.85 -0.45 7.48
N CYS A 179 -5.31 0.58 6.83
CA CYS A 179 -4.23 1.37 7.42
C CYS A 179 -4.73 2.22 8.60
N ALA A 180 -5.96 2.72 8.60
CA ALA A 180 -6.52 3.44 9.75
C ALA A 180 -6.68 2.50 10.96
N ALA A 181 -7.20 1.30 10.73
CA ALA A 181 -7.36 0.28 11.76
C ALA A 181 -6.00 -0.16 12.33
N ALA A 182 -5.02 -0.45 11.47
CA ALA A 182 -3.68 -0.83 11.89
C ALA A 182 -2.94 0.33 12.58
N PHE A 183 -3.03 1.55 12.04
CA PHE A 183 -2.39 2.71 12.66
C PHE A 183 -2.89 2.93 14.09
N ALA A 184 -4.19 2.74 14.35
CA ALA A 184 -4.72 2.82 15.70
C ALA A 184 -4.01 1.83 16.65
N THR A 185 -3.81 0.57 16.24
CA THR A 185 -3.11 -0.42 17.08
C THR A 185 -1.66 -0.05 17.33
N TYR A 186 -0.93 0.45 16.33
CA TYR A 186 0.46 0.91 16.49
C TYR A 186 0.57 2.17 17.34
N LEU A 187 -0.41 3.08 17.25
CA LEU A 187 -0.46 4.30 18.05
C LEU A 187 -0.63 3.96 19.53
N PHE A 188 -1.55 3.04 19.86
CA PHE A 188 -1.73 2.57 21.24
C PHE A 188 -0.54 1.77 21.77
N ALA A 189 0.23 1.11 20.90
CA ALA A 189 1.45 0.39 21.29
C ALA A 189 2.64 1.33 21.58
N GLY A 190 2.52 2.64 21.36
CA GLY A 190 3.59 3.61 21.65
C GLY A 190 4.74 3.63 20.64
N ASN A 191 4.64 2.89 19.54
CA ASN A 191 5.71 2.74 18.55
C ASN A 191 5.78 3.89 17.52
N PHE A 192 5.03 4.98 17.71
CA PHE A 192 4.83 6.01 16.69
C PHE A 192 5.70 7.25 16.87
N LYS A 193 6.42 7.65 15.82
CA LYS A 193 7.30 8.84 15.81
C LYS A 193 6.68 9.97 14.98
N TRP A 194 6.09 10.96 15.66
CA TRP A 194 5.37 12.08 15.04
C TRP A 194 6.20 12.88 14.04
N GLU A 195 7.43 13.23 14.43
CA GLU A 195 8.33 14.05 13.60
C GLU A 195 8.53 13.42 12.22
N ILE A 196 8.78 12.10 12.19
CA ILE A 196 9.00 11.37 10.94
C ILE A 196 7.69 11.24 10.15
N ALA A 197 6.61 10.90 10.86
CA ALA A 197 5.35 10.57 10.25
C ALA A 197 4.67 11.74 9.54
N ILE A 198 4.76 12.95 10.10
CA ILE A 198 4.14 14.14 9.49
C ILE A 198 4.81 14.46 8.15
N TYR A 199 6.15 14.57 8.11
CA TYR A 199 6.87 14.88 6.86
C TYR A 199 6.70 13.78 5.81
N TYR A 200 6.78 12.52 6.23
CA TYR A 200 6.56 11.38 5.35
C TYR A 200 5.11 11.32 4.80
N ALA A 201 4.11 11.68 5.62
CA ALA A 201 2.71 11.76 5.18
C ALA A 201 2.45 12.93 4.23
N LEU A 202 3.05 14.09 4.46
CA LEU A 202 2.94 15.24 3.55
C LEU A 202 3.40 14.86 2.14
N GLY A 203 4.60 14.29 2.03
CA GLY A 203 5.09 13.73 0.76
C GLY A 203 4.13 12.71 0.17
N GLY A 204 3.65 11.78 1.00
CA GLY A 204 2.74 10.73 0.58
C GLY A 204 1.42 11.22 -0.03
N ILE A 205 0.82 12.27 0.54
CA ILE A 205 -0.40 12.90 0.02
C ILE A 205 -0.14 13.45 -1.38
N PHE A 206 0.92 14.25 -1.56
CA PHE A 206 1.25 14.83 -2.87
C PHE A 206 1.60 13.76 -3.90
N GLY A 207 2.36 12.73 -3.51
CA GLY A 207 2.74 11.62 -4.38
C GLY A 207 1.52 10.84 -4.86
N ALA A 208 0.60 10.49 -3.96
CA ALA A 208 -0.62 9.76 -4.33
C ALA A 208 -1.55 10.61 -5.23
N GLN A 209 -1.68 11.90 -4.92
CA GLN A 209 -2.44 12.85 -5.74
C GLN A 209 -1.89 13.00 -7.15
N PHE A 210 -0.57 13.06 -7.28
CA PHE A 210 0.10 13.13 -8.57
C PHE A 210 -0.07 11.82 -9.36
N ALA A 211 0.07 10.68 -8.68
CA ALA A 211 -0.15 9.35 -9.26
C ALA A 211 -1.55 9.18 -9.85
N VAL A 212 -2.62 9.58 -9.14
CA VAL A 212 -3.99 9.50 -9.69
C VAL A 212 -4.15 10.33 -10.96
N ARG A 213 -3.54 11.51 -11.03
CA ARG A 213 -3.57 12.37 -12.24
C ARG A 213 -2.83 11.73 -13.41
N VAL A 214 -1.69 11.11 -13.13
CA VAL A 214 -0.87 10.40 -14.13
C VAL A 214 -1.58 9.13 -14.60
N ALA A 215 -2.13 8.31 -13.70
CA ALA A 215 -2.81 7.05 -14.01
C ALA A 215 -3.90 7.19 -15.09
N ARG A 216 -4.58 8.34 -15.12
CA ARG A 216 -5.63 8.64 -16.10
C ARG A 216 -5.11 8.95 -17.51
N ARG A 217 -3.84 9.34 -17.63
CA ARG A 217 -3.19 9.71 -18.89
C ARG A 217 -2.32 8.59 -19.46
N LEU A 218 -2.04 7.55 -18.68
CA LEU A 218 -1.19 6.44 -19.10
C LEU A 218 -1.98 5.43 -19.94
N SER A 219 -1.44 5.05 -21.09
CA SER A 219 -1.91 3.87 -21.81
C SER A 219 -1.57 2.59 -21.03
N LYS A 220 -2.28 1.50 -21.32
CA LYS A 220 -2.05 0.18 -20.70
C LYS A 220 -0.58 -0.29 -20.78
N GLU A 221 0.16 0.13 -21.80
CA GLU A 221 1.59 -0.20 -21.97
C GLU A 221 2.51 0.59 -21.04
N HIS A 222 2.28 1.89 -20.87
CA HIS A 222 3.10 2.72 -19.99
C HIS A 222 2.99 2.28 -18.53
N LEU A 223 1.80 1.86 -18.09
CA LEU A 223 1.60 1.27 -16.77
C LEU A 223 2.51 0.06 -16.56
N LYS A 224 2.63 -0.81 -17.57
CA LYS A 224 3.50 -1.99 -17.56
C LYS A 224 4.97 -1.62 -17.43
N VAL A 225 5.42 -0.56 -18.11
CA VAL A 225 6.82 -0.10 -18.09
C VAL A 225 7.17 0.50 -16.72
N ILE A 226 6.33 1.39 -16.18
CA ILE A 226 6.54 2.00 -14.85
C ILE A 226 6.65 0.91 -13.78
N LEU A 227 5.77 -0.10 -13.86
CA LEU A 227 5.79 -1.25 -12.97
C LEU A 227 7.10 -2.05 -13.03
N HIS A 228 7.62 -2.32 -14.22
CA HIS A 228 8.89 -3.02 -14.38
C HIS A 228 10.06 -2.20 -13.86
N LEU A 229 10.14 -0.90 -14.21
CA LEU A 229 11.22 -0.01 -13.77
C LEU A 229 11.32 0.07 -12.25
N VAL A 230 10.16 0.20 -11.58
CA VAL A 230 10.09 0.20 -10.12
C VAL A 230 10.59 -1.11 -9.53
N THR A 231 10.20 -2.24 -10.13
CA THR A 231 10.61 -3.57 -9.66
C THR A 231 12.12 -3.76 -9.80
N VAL A 232 12.71 -3.32 -10.92
CA VAL A 232 14.16 -3.36 -11.15
C VAL A 232 14.91 -2.46 -10.17
N ALA A 233 14.47 -1.22 -9.98
CA ALA A 233 15.10 -0.29 -9.03
C ALA A 233 15.13 -0.86 -7.60
N LEU A 234 14.07 -1.56 -7.20
CA LEU A 234 13.97 -2.23 -5.91
C LEU A 234 14.92 -3.43 -5.77
N ILE A 235 15.06 -4.26 -6.81
CA ILE A 235 16.05 -5.35 -6.81
C ILE A 235 17.45 -4.78 -6.63
N VAL A 236 17.79 -3.75 -7.40
CA VAL A 236 19.11 -3.11 -7.32
C VAL A 236 19.37 -2.60 -5.90
N GLN A 237 18.40 -1.91 -5.30
CA GLN A 237 18.52 -1.44 -3.91
C GLN A 237 18.68 -2.59 -2.91
N LEU A 238 17.96 -3.70 -3.09
CA LEU A 238 18.03 -4.87 -2.20
C LEU A 238 19.37 -5.60 -2.33
N LEU A 239 19.90 -5.72 -3.56
CA LEU A 239 21.22 -6.29 -3.83
C LEU A 239 22.35 -5.43 -3.26
N ILE A 240 22.26 -4.10 -3.39
CA ILE A 240 23.24 -3.17 -2.80
C ILE A 240 23.29 -3.37 -1.27
N ARG A 241 22.15 -3.62 -0.63
CA ARG A 241 22.04 -3.83 0.82
C ARG A 241 22.41 -5.25 1.29
N LEU A 242 22.41 -6.23 0.41
CA LEU A 242 22.92 -7.57 0.74
C LEU A 242 24.45 -7.60 0.74
N TRP A 243 25.09 -6.64 0.07
CA TRP A 243 26.54 -6.54 -0.05
C TRP A 243 27.19 -5.52 0.91
N TYR A 244 26.41 -4.63 1.53
CA TYR A 244 26.83 -3.64 2.53
C TYR A 244 26.02 -3.77 3.81
#